data_AF-A0A7Y4TWX9-F1
#
_entry.id   AF-A0A7Y4TWX9-F1
#
_cell.length_a   1.000
_cell.length_b   1.000
_cell.length_c   1.000
_cell.angle_alpha   90.00
_cell.angle_beta   90.00
_cell.angle_gamma   90.00
#
_symmetry.space_group_name_H-M   'P 1'
#
loop_
_entity.id
_entity.type
_entity.pdbx_description
1 polymer ?
#
loop_
_entity_poly.entity_id
_entity_poly.type
_entity_poly.pdbx_seq_one_letter_code
_entity_poly.pdbx_strand_id
1 'polypeptide(L)'
;MRKSILAFIVFQSMFFFTLCAQDSTIQKEKWHWDNALKQDTSAGYVQVVKVDNILYISGAVARDVTPEGITRVYQGLERSLKSFGATFQNVVKENLYT
;
A
#
# COMPACT_ATOMS: atom_id res chain seq x y z
N MET A 1 -50.78 8.40 -12.33
CA MET A 1 -50.18 7.13 -12.79
C MET A 1 -48.86 7.30 -13.54
N ARG A 2 -48.81 8.00 -14.68
CA ARG A 2 -47.59 8.07 -15.52
C ARG A 2 -46.35 8.68 -14.84
N LYS A 3 -46.53 9.73 -14.02
CA LYS A 3 -45.46 10.35 -13.22
C LYS A 3 -44.95 9.44 -12.09
N SER A 4 -45.85 8.67 -11.47
CA SER A 4 -45.55 7.72 -10.40
C SER A 4 -44.74 6.53 -10.92
N ILE A 5 -45.05 6.05 -12.12
CA ILE A 5 -44.28 4.99 -12.81
C ILE A 5 -42.86 5.47 -13.14
N LEU A 6 -42.72 6.71 -13.63
CA LEU A 6 -41.41 7.28 -13.94
C LEU A 6 -40.54 7.42 -12.67
N ALA A 7 -41.13 7.91 -11.57
CA ALA A 7 -40.43 8.03 -10.29
C ALA A 7 -39.95 6.66 -9.75
N PHE A 8 -40.78 5.63 -9.90
CA PHE A 8 -40.43 4.27 -9.50
C PHE A 8 -39.26 3.68 -10.32
N ILE A 9 -39.22 3.94 -11.63
CA ILE A 9 -38.13 3.51 -12.50
C ILE A 9 -36.82 4.23 -12.14
N VAL A 10 -36.88 5.53 -11.85
CA VAL A 10 -35.69 6.29 -11.41
C VAL A 10 -35.18 5.78 -10.07
N PHE A 11 -36.07 5.51 -9.11
CA PHE A 11 -35.70 4.95 -7.81
C PHE A 11 -35.03 3.57 -7.95
N GLN A 12 -35.60 2.67 -8.76
CA GLN A 12 -35.00 1.36 -9.04
C GLN A 12 -33.63 1.49 -9.70
N SER A 13 -33.49 2.37 -10.69
CA SER A 13 -32.21 2.66 -11.35
C SER A 13 -31.14 3.07 -10.33
N MET A 14 -31.44 4.03 -9.46
CA MET A 14 -30.52 4.47 -8.40
C MET A 14 -30.15 3.34 -7.44
N PHE A 15 -31.10 2.46 -7.09
CA PHE A 15 -30.86 1.31 -6.22
C PHE A 15 -29.93 0.27 -6.86
N PHE A 16 -30.07 0.00 -8.16
CA PHE A 16 -29.17 -0.91 -8.88
C PHE A 16 -27.74 -0.36 -8.98
N PHE A 17 -27.56 0.96 -9.13
CA PHE A 17 -26.21 1.57 -9.11
C PHE A 17 -25.49 1.39 -7.77
N THR A 18 -26.21 1.43 -6.65
CA THR A 18 -25.61 1.21 -5.32
C THR A 18 -25.17 -0.23 -5.06
N LEU A 19 -25.80 -1.22 -5.69
CA LEU A 19 -25.43 -2.64 -5.54
C LEU A 19 -24.12 -2.99 -6.26
N CYS A 20 -23.80 -2.28 -7.36
CA CYS A 20 -22.56 -2.50 -8.11
C CYS A 20 -21.33 -1.77 -7.54
N ALA A 21 -21.50 -0.92 -6.51
CA ALA A 21 -20.42 -0.10 -5.96
C ALA A 21 -19.60 -0.79 -4.85
N GLN A 22 -20.06 -1.94 -4.35
CA GLN A 22 -19.34 -2.70 -3.32
C GLN A 22 -18.33 -3.66 -3.97
N ASP A 23 -17.17 -3.15 -4.37
CA ASP A 23 -16.00 -3.99 -4.67
C ASP A 23 -15.17 -4.13 -3.39
N SER A 24 -15.08 -5.36 -2.86
CA SER A 24 -14.27 -5.69 -1.68
C SER A 24 -12.86 -6.17 -2.04
N THR A 25 -12.49 -6.10 -3.33
CA THR A 25 -11.18 -6.54 -3.80
C THR A 25 -10.10 -5.61 -3.28
N ILE A 26 -9.32 -6.11 -2.33
CA ILE A 26 -8.16 -5.40 -1.80
C ILE A 26 -7.09 -5.31 -2.89
N GLN A 27 -6.90 -4.12 -3.45
CA GLN A 27 -5.83 -3.85 -4.40
C GLN A 27 -4.50 -3.68 -3.67
N LYS A 28 -3.47 -4.39 -4.13
CA LYS A 28 -2.13 -4.35 -3.54
C LYS A 28 -1.12 -3.96 -4.61
N GLU A 29 -0.38 -2.89 -4.35
CA GLU A 29 0.77 -2.50 -5.17
C GLU A 29 2.05 -2.92 -4.47
N LYS A 30 2.98 -3.52 -5.22
CA LYS A 30 4.26 -4.00 -4.70
C LYS A 30 5.40 -3.12 -5.19
N TRP A 31 6.45 -3.00 -4.38
CA TRP A 31 7.74 -2.52 -4.81
C TRP A 31 8.87 -3.30 -4.12
N HIS A 32 9.95 -3.54 -4.86
CA HIS A 32 11.15 -4.19 -4.36
C HIS A 32 12.39 -3.67 -5.10
N TRP A 33 13.53 -3.68 -4.42
CA TRP A 33 14.81 -3.11 -4.84
C TRP A 33 15.16 -3.42 -6.29
N ASP A 34 15.11 -2.42 -7.16
CA ASP A 34 15.61 -2.45 -8.54
C ASP A 34 15.18 -3.73 -9.31
N ASN A 35 13.98 -4.23 -9.00
CA ASN A 35 13.51 -5.55 -9.43
C ASN A 35 12.24 -5.40 -10.27
N ALA A 36 12.31 -5.86 -11.53
CA ALA A 36 11.21 -5.79 -12.49
C ALA A 36 9.97 -6.59 -12.06
N LEU A 37 10.17 -7.71 -11.34
CA LEU A 37 9.09 -8.51 -10.75
C LEU A 37 8.55 -7.91 -9.45
N LYS A 38 9.19 -6.85 -8.93
CA LYS A 38 8.82 -6.13 -7.70
C LYS A 38 8.71 -7.05 -6.48
N GLN A 39 9.48 -8.15 -6.47
CA GLN A 39 9.54 -9.11 -5.35
C GLN A 39 10.84 -9.91 -5.39
N ASP A 40 11.36 -10.29 -4.22
CA ASP A 40 12.40 -11.30 -4.09
C ASP A 40 11.76 -12.69 -4.10
N THR A 41 12.04 -13.49 -5.13
CA THR A 41 11.52 -14.84 -5.26
C THR A 41 12.38 -15.91 -4.58
N SER A 42 13.62 -15.57 -4.21
CA SER A 42 14.53 -16.48 -3.52
C SER A 42 14.21 -16.56 -2.03
N ALA A 43 14.05 -15.40 -1.38
CA ALA A 43 13.69 -15.28 0.02
C ALA A 43 12.16 -15.16 0.24
N GLY A 44 11.39 -14.92 -0.83
CA GLY A 44 9.93 -14.95 -0.80
C GLY A 44 9.29 -13.72 -0.15
N TYR A 45 9.84 -12.51 -0.37
CA TYR A 45 9.34 -11.28 0.24
C TYR A 45 9.31 -10.09 -0.73
N VAL A 46 8.65 -9.01 -0.31
CA VAL A 46 8.53 -7.73 -1.03
C VAL A 46 8.95 -6.63 -0.07
N GLN A 47 9.68 -5.61 -0.54
CA GLN A 47 10.16 -4.57 0.36
C GLN A 47 9.02 -3.65 0.83
N VAL A 48 8.11 -3.28 -0.07
CA VAL A 48 6.95 -2.44 0.23
C VAL A 48 5.69 -3.02 -0.40
N VAL A 49 4.63 -3.14 0.40
CA VAL A 49 3.27 -3.40 -0.08
C VAL A 49 2.40 -2.21 0.30
N LYS A 50 1.82 -1.56 -0.70
CA LYS A 50 0.79 -0.54 -0.51
C LYS A 50 -0.58 -1.20 -0.57
N VAL A 51 -1.39 -0.94 0.46
CA VAL A 51 -2.80 -1.31 0.53
C VAL A 51 -3.57 -0.05 0.87
N ASP A 52 -4.42 0.40 -0.05
CA ASP A 52 -5.09 1.70 0.01
C ASP A 52 -4.08 2.84 0.30
N ASN A 53 -4.13 3.43 1.50
CA ASN A 53 -3.29 4.53 1.94
C ASN A 53 -2.19 4.11 2.92
N ILE A 54 -1.97 2.80 3.12
CA ILE A 54 -1.00 2.28 4.08
C ILE A 54 0.16 1.61 3.34
N LEU A 55 1.38 1.99 3.72
CA LEU A 55 2.61 1.32 3.28
C LEU A 55 3.08 0.34 4.37
N TYR A 56 3.09 -0.94 4.05
CA TYR A 56 3.72 -1.97 4.87
C TYR A 56 5.14 -2.19 4.34
N ILE A 57 6.15 -1.88 5.17
CA ILE A 57 7.56 -1.89 4.78
C ILE A 57 8.27 -3.01 5.54
N SER A 58 8.93 -3.92 4.81
CA SER A 58 9.80 -4.94 5.40
C SER A 58 11.03 -4.30 6.06
N GLY A 59 11.56 -4.96 7.09
CA GLY A 59 12.73 -4.46 7.83
C GLY A 59 13.94 -4.25 6.93
N ALA A 60 14.60 -3.11 7.07
CA ALA A 60 15.96 -2.91 6.58
C ALA A 60 16.94 -3.32 7.69
N VAL A 61 18.00 -4.05 7.33
CA VAL A 61 18.91 -4.67 8.29
C VAL A 61 20.35 -4.20 8.09
N ALA A 62 21.10 -4.13 9.18
CA ALA A 62 22.55 -4.01 9.17
C ALA A 62 23.14 -5.21 9.91
N ARG A 63 24.36 -5.64 9.52
CA ARG A 63 25.06 -6.75 10.19
C ARG A 63 25.54 -6.36 11.59
N ASP A 64 25.92 -5.09 11.75
CA ASP A 64 26.49 -4.55 12.97
C ASP A 64 25.79 -3.24 13.34
N VAL A 65 25.56 -3.04 14.64
CA VAL A 65 24.97 -1.81 15.19
C VAL A 65 26.07 -0.73 15.31
N THR A 66 26.42 -0.18 14.15
CA THR A 66 27.37 0.91 13.98
C THR A 66 26.65 2.16 13.46
N PRO A 67 27.18 3.38 13.64
CA PRO A 67 26.60 4.58 13.05
C PRO A 67 26.35 4.42 11.54
N GLU A 68 27.30 3.84 10.81
CA GLU A 68 27.20 3.59 9.36
C GLU A 68 26.15 2.52 9.04
N GLY A 69 26.06 1.47 9.86
CA GLY A 69 25.02 0.46 9.77
C GLY A 69 23.62 1.07 9.90
N ILE A 70 23.42 1.90 10.93
CA ILE A 70 22.16 2.59 11.19
C ILE A 70 21.83 3.55 10.03
N THR A 71 22.80 4.34 9.55
CA THR A 71 22.59 5.22 8.39
C THR A 71 22.10 4.44 7.17
N ARG A 72 22.71 3.28 6.86
CA ARG A 72 22.29 2.45 5.72
C ARG A 72 20.87 1.90 5.89
N VAL A 73 20.49 1.50 7.11
CA VAL A 73 19.12 1.05 7.42
C VAL A 73 18.12 2.16 7.10
N TYR A 74 18.36 3.40 7.58
CA TYR A 74 17.47 4.53 7.30
C TYR A 74 17.49 4.96 5.83
N GLN A 75 18.61 4.86 5.11
CA GLN A 75 18.64 5.07 3.66
C GLN A 75 17.78 4.04 2.91
N GLY A 76 17.76 2.79 3.37
CA GLY A 76 16.86 1.76 2.88
C GLY A 76 15.39 2.12 3.13
N LEU A 77 15.06 2.52 4.36
CA LEU A 77 13.71 2.98 4.67
C LEU A 77 13.29 4.19 3.81
N GLU A 78 14.20 5.14 3.59
CA GLU A 78 13.93 6.31 2.74
C GLU A 78 13.62 5.92 1.29
N ARG A 79 14.42 5.03 0.68
CA ARG A 79 14.15 4.51 -0.68
C ARG A 79 12.79 3.79 -0.74
N SER A 80 12.47 3.02 0.30
CA SER A 80 11.19 2.32 0.41
C SER A 80 10.00 3.31 0.42
N LEU A 81 10.08 4.38 1.21
CA LEU A 81 9.06 5.43 1.26
C LEU A 81 8.92 6.16 -0.08
N LYS A 82 10.06 6.56 -0.67
CA LYS A 82 10.10 7.29 -1.95
C LYS A 82 9.49 6.50 -3.10
N SER A 83 9.48 5.16 -3.05
CA SER A 83 8.86 4.31 -4.07
C SER A 83 7.37 4.57 -4.28
N PHE A 84 6.69 5.16 -3.29
CA PHE A 84 5.29 5.58 -3.36
C PHE A 84 5.11 7.09 -3.08
N GLY A 85 6.16 7.89 -3.28
CA GLY A 85 6.12 9.35 -3.06
C GLY A 85 5.99 9.78 -1.59
N ALA A 86 6.22 8.87 -0.64
CA ALA A 86 6.19 9.17 0.79
C ALA A 86 7.56 9.63 1.30
N THR A 87 7.56 10.21 2.50
CA THR A 87 8.75 10.64 3.25
C THR A 87 8.68 10.16 4.69
N PHE A 88 9.73 10.43 5.49
CA PHE A 88 9.72 10.10 6.92
C PHE A 88 8.58 10.76 7.71
N GLN A 89 8.04 11.90 7.24
CA GLN A 89 6.89 12.56 7.86
C GLN A 89 5.60 11.71 7.77
N ASN A 90 5.57 10.70 6.89
CA ASN A 90 4.45 9.79 6.74
C ASN A 90 4.60 8.50 7.58
N VAL A 91 5.72 8.33 8.29
CA VAL A 91 5.94 7.17 9.16
C VAL A 91 5.15 7.36 10.45
N VAL A 92 4.15 6.51 10.67
CA VAL A 92 3.29 6.55 11.87
C VAL A 92 3.68 5.49 12.91
N LYS A 93 4.47 4.49 12.53
CA LYS A 93 4.94 3.41 13.40
C LYS A 93 6.23 2.80 12.86
N GLU A 94 7.19 2.58 13.75
CA GLU A 94 8.38 1.76 13.48
C GLU A 94 8.63 0.75 14.61
N ASN A 95 9.25 -0.38 14.29
CA ASN A 95 9.79 -1.34 15.26
C ASN A 95 11.30 -1.41 15.06
N LEU A 96 12.06 -1.25 16.14
CA LEU A 96 13.52 -1.35 16.14
C LEU A 96 13.92 -2.59 16.94
N TYR A 97 14.77 -3.43 16.35
CA TYR A 97 15.35 -4.62 16.97
C TYR A 97 16.88 -4.50 16.93
N THR A 98 17.54 -4.68 18.08
CA THR A 98 18.99 -4.51 18.26
C THR A 98 19.59 -5.66 19.04
#